data_AF-A0A2T1DEL5-F1
#
_entry.id   AF-A0A2T1DEL5-F1
#
_cell.length_a   1.000
_cell.length_b   1.000
_cell.length_c   1.000
_cell.angle_alpha   90.00
_cell.angle_beta   90.00
_cell.angle_gamma   90.00
#
_symmetry.space_group_name_H-M   'P 1'
#
loop_
_entity.id
_entity.type
_entity.pdbx_description
1 polymer ?
#
loop_
_entity_poly.entity_id
_entity_poly.type
_entity_poly.pdbx_seq_one_letter_code
_entity_poly.pdbx_strand_id
1 'polypeptide(L)'
;MRSLRWFLVGMGVFLTLLWAAPVYANAPAPPAYAWFKFEGAESAFQGAQLAECRSQQCTQPILLMQSGTCTEAGCLKSSPILSAPHRFDCAGNICLFVEPSFTQRSTGPYYKLLAQFSDRVRISKAVALNIKSALAGYSARYLRVNVRAVDLAIVPDTTPMKPSRWEVFGKALALTQISELVVAALWLRWLKFEKQPLGQALVAIAFVNLLTFPVVWFFFPSLQPFQYTTSRVFGMIILGIASLFGALLATRPIVTLKTLRNVFIGWLVSLPIVLVIGFFLAIVFGYGESLPPVNGVSSLITLPASEVFAVVFEGWLIYCLNKPSISLQQAGLLSLTMNVVSMALGLWLLPATQLF
;
A
#
# COMPACT_ATOMS: atom_id res chain seq x y z
N MET A 1 -23.76 -16.97 27.92
CA MET A 1 -22.53 -17.54 28.53
C MET A 1 -22.07 -18.85 27.89
N ARG A 2 -22.95 -19.81 27.53
CA ARG A 2 -22.53 -21.05 26.84
C ARG A 2 -21.76 -20.82 25.52
N SER A 3 -22.16 -19.85 24.69
CA SER A 3 -21.48 -19.59 23.40
C SER A 3 -20.05 -19.05 23.56
N LEU A 4 -19.81 -18.21 24.58
CA LEU A 4 -18.49 -17.65 24.85
C LEU A 4 -17.49 -18.73 25.28
N ARG A 5 -17.94 -19.74 26.03
CA ARG A 5 -17.09 -20.83 26.51
C ARG A 5 -16.61 -21.72 25.37
N TRP A 6 -17.50 -22.08 24.45
CA TRP A 6 -17.14 -22.84 23.24
C TRP A 6 -16.23 -22.05 22.31
N PHE A 7 -16.47 -20.74 22.18
CA PHE A 7 -15.60 -19.86 21.42
C PHE A 7 -14.18 -19.81 22.00
N LEU A 8 -14.04 -19.63 23.31
CA LEU A 8 -12.74 -19.59 23.98
C LEU A 8 -12.00 -20.94 23.91
N VAL A 9 -12.71 -22.06 24.00
CA VAL A 9 -12.13 -23.40 23.83
C VAL A 9 -11.64 -23.60 22.38
N GLY A 10 -12.46 -23.22 21.39
CA GLY A 10 -12.06 -23.27 19.99
C GLY A 10 -10.83 -22.42 19.69
N MET A 11 -10.77 -21.22 20.27
CA MET A 11 -9.61 -20.33 20.16
C MET A 11 -8.37 -20.92 20.85
N GLY A 12 -8.52 -21.54 22.01
CA GLY A 12 -7.44 -22.23 22.72
C GLY A 12 -6.87 -23.39 21.92
N VAL A 13 -7.72 -24.26 21.36
CA VAL A 13 -7.31 -25.38 20.50
C VAL A 13 -6.59 -24.86 19.26
N PHE A 14 -7.13 -23.83 18.62
CA PHE A 14 -6.50 -23.18 17.48
C PHE A 14 -5.10 -22.65 17.83
N LEU A 15 -4.97 -21.87 18.92
CA LEU A 15 -3.68 -21.35 19.39
C LEU A 15 -2.66 -22.46 19.72
N THR A 16 -3.09 -23.59 20.30
CA THR A 16 -2.20 -24.72 20.56
C THR A 16 -1.74 -25.44 19.28
N LEU A 17 -2.61 -25.56 18.27
CA LEU A 17 -2.24 -26.11 16.97
C LEU A 17 -1.22 -25.22 16.24
N LEU A 18 -1.28 -23.91 16.48
CA LEU A 18 -0.35 -22.93 15.91
C LEU A 18 1.04 -23.00 16.53
N TRP A 19 1.13 -23.30 17.83
CA TRP A 19 2.41 -23.56 18.50
C TRP A 19 3.05 -24.90 18.09
N ALA A 20 2.24 -25.85 17.64
CA ALA A 20 2.70 -27.18 17.23
C ALA A 20 3.25 -27.25 15.81
N ALA A 21 3.29 -26.14 15.07
CA ALA A 21 4.02 -26.06 13.81
C ALA A 21 5.44 -25.55 14.10
N PRO A 22 6.45 -26.43 14.29
CA PRO A 22 7.82 -26.01 14.13
C PRO A 22 7.96 -25.62 12.66
N VAL A 23 7.76 -24.35 12.36
CA VAL A 23 8.27 -23.76 11.13
C VAL A 23 9.78 -23.90 11.27
N TYR A 24 10.31 -25.00 10.74
CA TYR A 24 11.72 -25.18 10.45
C TYR A 24 12.10 -23.99 9.57
N ALA A 25 12.63 -22.94 10.20
CA ALA A 25 12.99 -21.69 9.57
C ALA A 25 14.30 -21.85 8.78
N ASN A 26 14.30 -22.78 7.83
CA ASN A 26 15.30 -22.87 6.76
C ASN A 26 14.90 -21.95 5.60
N ALA A 27 14.46 -20.72 5.91
CA ALA A 27 14.24 -19.73 4.87
C ALA A 27 15.61 -19.46 4.24
N PRO A 28 15.74 -19.53 2.90
CA PRO A 28 16.99 -19.19 2.23
C PRO A 28 17.36 -17.76 2.58
N ALA A 29 18.66 -17.46 2.66
CA ALA A 29 19.14 -16.11 2.89
C ALA A 29 18.48 -15.16 1.86
N PRO A 30 18.01 -13.97 2.27
CA PRO A 30 17.33 -13.06 1.36
C PRO A 30 18.26 -12.69 0.20
N PRO A 31 17.74 -12.59 -1.03
CA PRO A 31 18.53 -12.21 -2.19
C PRO A 31 19.10 -10.81 -2.05
N ALA A 32 20.20 -10.57 -2.77
CA ALA A 32 20.76 -9.25 -2.95
C ALA A 32 19.81 -8.42 -3.83
N TYR A 33 19.57 -7.15 -3.51
CA TYR A 33 18.69 -6.29 -4.30
C TYR A 33 19.06 -4.82 -4.24
N ALA A 34 18.63 -4.08 -5.27
CA ALA A 34 18.76 -2.64 -5.35
C ALA A 34 17.48 -2.01 -5.94
N TRP A 35 16.97 -0.98 -5.27
CA TRP A 35 15.88 -0.13 -5.71
C TRP A 35 16.43 1.09 -6.43
N PHE A 36 15.83 1.42 -7.57
CA PHE A 36 16.11 2.62 -8.35
C PHE A 36 14.84 3.45 -8.43
N LYS A 37 14.82 4.61 -7.78
CA LYS A 37 13.68 5.54 -7.77
C LYS A 37 14.01 6.75 -8.63
N PHE A 38 13.31 6.89 -9.75
CA PHE A 38 13.47 8.00 -10.69
C PHE A 38 12.74 9.25 -10.17
N GLU A 39 13.46 10.38 -10.12
CA GLU A 39 12.94 11.68 -9.68
C GLU A 39 13.27 12.77 -10.71
N GLY A 40 12.39 13.77 -10.84
CA GLY A 40 12.58 14.90 -11.76
C GLY A 40 12.31 14.58 -13.23
N ALA A 41 11.65 13.46 -13.54
CA ALA A 41 11.24 13.15 -14.91
C ALA A 41 9.97 13.94 -15.28
N GLU A 42 10.07 14.82 -16.27
CA GLU A 42 8.92 15.51 -16.87
C GLU A 42 8.23 14.65 -17.93
N SER A 43 8.98 13.73 -18.56
CA SER A 43 8.51 12.83 -19.61
C SER A 43 8.13 11.45 -19.09
N ALA A 44 7.23 10.77 -19.80
CA ALA A 44 6.74 9.46 -19.40
C ALA A 44 7.84 8.40 -19.50
N PHE A 45 8.08 7.66 -18.42
CA PHE A 45 9.03 6.54 -18.39
C PHE A 45 8.48 5.35 -19.18
N GLN A 46 9.29 4.77 -20.08
CA GLN A 46 8.89 3.67 -20.96
C GLN A 46 9.62 2.36 -20.64
N GLY A 47 10.87 2.44 -20.20
CA GLY A 47 11.67 1.28 -19.85
C GLY A 47 13.05 1.63 -19.35
N ALA A 48 13.72 0.63 -18.77
CA ALA A 48 15.10 0.75 -18.32
C ALA A 48 15.90 -0.50 -18.66
N GLN A 49 17.20 -0.29 -18.89
CA GLN A 49 18.22 -1.31 -19.05
C GLN A 49 19.25 -1.14 -17.94
N LEU A 50 19.61 -2.25 -17.29
CA LEU A 50 20.73 -2.31 -16.36
C LEU A 50 21.91 -2.95 -17.08
N ALA A 51 23.04 -2.25 -17.14
CA ALA A 51 24.25 -2.72 -17.78
C ALA A 51 25.41 -2.86 -16.77
N GLU A 52 26.22 -3.89 -16.98
CA GLU A 52 27.45 -4.16 -16.24
C GLU A 52 28.63 -3.49 -16.95
N CYS A 53 29.57 -2.97 -16.16
CA CYS A 53 30.78 -2.30 -16.62
C CYS A 53 32.01 -2.88 -15.89
N ARG A 54 33.08 -3.16 -16.65
CA ARG A 54 34.36 -3.61 -16.07
C ARG A 54 35.15 -2.49 -15.40
N SER A 55 34.93 -1.25 -15.83
CA SER A 55 35.59 -0.05 -15.32
C SER A 55 34.60 1.11 -15.17
N GLN A 56 35.01 2.13 -14.43
CA GLN A 56 34.20 3.34 -14.20
C GLN A 56 33.88 4.11 -15.49
N GLN A 57 34.73 4.02 -16.52
CA GLN A 57 34.49 4.66 -17.82
C GLN A 57 33.43 3.91 -18.65
N CYS A 58 33.23 2.62 -18.37
CA CYS A 58 32.25 1.76 -19.04
C CYS A 58 32.26 1.86 -20.57
N THR A 59 33.41 1.61 -21.18
CA THR A 59 33.61 1.65 -22.64
C THR A 59 32.85 0.54 -23.37
N GLN A 60 32.68 -0.62 -22.74
CA GLN A 60 31.95 -1.78 -23.28
C GLN A 60 30.88 -2.23 -22.27
N PRO A 61 29.72 -1.53 -22.23
CA PRO A 61 28.62 -1.93 -21.37
C PRO A 61 28.04 -3.27 -21.84
N ILE A 62 27.79 -4.16 -20.88
CA ILE A 62 27.17 -5.46 -21.12
C ILE A 62 25.73 -5.40 -20.59
N LEU A 63 24.73 -5.61 -21.43
CA LEU A 63 23.34 -5.60 -20.98
C LEU A 63 23.07 -6.77 -20.03
N LEU A 64 22.77 -6.48 -18.77
CA LEU A 64 22.40 -7.49 -17.78
C LEU A 64 20.93 -7.85 -17.94
N MET A 65 20.05 -6.86 -17.79
CA MET A 65 18.60 -7.02 -17.77
C MET A 65 17.90 -5.79 -18.35
N GLN A 66 16.68 -5.97 -18.80
CA GLN A 66 15.82 -4.91 -19.31
C GLN A 66 14.40 -5.07 -18.75
N SER A 67 13.78 -3.94 -18.42
CA SER A 67 12.36 -3.83 -18.08
C SER A 67 11.69 -2.83 -19.03
N GLY A 68 10.54 -3.17 -19.60
CA GLY A 68 9.83 -2.31 -20.56
C GLY A 68 10.54 -2.19 -21.93
N THR A 69 10.22 -1.13 -22.66
CA THR A 69 10.74 -0.89 -24.02
C THR A 69 11.97 0.02 -24.00
N CYS A 70 13.06 -0.45 -24.60
CA CYS A 70 14.26 0.36 -24.87
C CYS A 70 14.73 0.08 -26.32
N THR A 71 14.21 0.84 -27.28
CA THR A 71 14.46 0.65 -28.72
C THR A 71 15.15 1.84 -29.39
N GLU A 72 15.21 2.97 -28.70
CA GLU A 72 15.73 4.23 -29.23
C GLU A 72 17.26 4.26 -29.38
N ALA A 73 17.75 5.25 -30.13
CA ALA A 73 19.18 5.51 -30.28
C ALA A 73 19.81 5.85 -28.92
N GLY A 74 20.58 4.91 -28.38
CA GLY A 74 21.20 4.99 -27.05
C GLY A 74 20.96 3.75 -26.19
N CYS A 75 19.91 2.97 -26.47
CA CYS A 75 19.69 1.67 -25.85
C CYS A 75 20.71 0.64 -26.37
N LEU A 76 21.06 -0.33 -25.51
CA LEU A 76 21.87 -1.47 -25.90
C LEU A 76 21.01 -2.45 -26.71
N LYS A 77 21.51 -2.85 -27.88
CA LYS A 77 20.82 -3.75 -28.82
C LYS A 77 21.08 -5.24 -28.55
N SER A 78 22.07 -5.56 -27.72
CA SER A 78 22.36 -6.93 -27.31
C SER A 78 21.22 -7.51 -26.49
N SER A 79 20.96 -8.81 -26.58
CA SER A 79 20.04 -9.49 -25.67
C SER A 79 20.55 -9.45 -24.21
N PRO A 80 19.65 -9.34 -23.21
CA PRO A 80 20.03 -9.45 -21.81
C PRO A 80 20.76 -10.77 -21.51
N ILE A 81 21.89 -10.71 -20.80
CA ILE A 81 22.65 -11.91 -20.44
C ILE A 81 22.05 -12.61 -19.20
N LEU A 82 21.39 -11.86 -18.31
CA LEU A 82 20.72 -12.44 -17.15
C LEU A 82 19.26 -12.71 -17.47
N SER A 83 18.80 -13.87 -16.99
CA SER A 83 17.41 -14.30 -16.99
C SER A 83 17.01 -14.76 -15.59
N ALA A 84 15.77 -15.24 -15.44
CA ALA A 84 15.29 -15.84 -14.21
C ALA A 84 16.32 -16.86 -13.67
N PRO A 85 16.65 -16.84 -12.37
CA PRO A 85 15.91 -16.18 -11.28
C PRO A 85 16.28 -14.71 -11.00
N HIS A 86 17.16 -14.08 -11.79
CA HIS A 86 17.40 -12.64 -11.69
C HIS A 86 16.17 -11.87 -12.14
N ARG A 87 15.94 -10.69 -11.55
CA ARG A 87 14.79 -9.84 -11.89
C ARG A 87 15.25 -8.39 -12.01
N PHE A 88 14.73 -7.69 -13.01
CA PHE A 88 14.82 -6.25 -13.12
C PHE A 88 13.46 -5.73 -13.54
N ASP A 89 12.64 -5.45 -12.54
CA ASP A 89 11.24 -5.15 -12.74
C ASP A 89 10.97 -3.68 -12.43
N CYS A 90 10.27 -2.99 -13.32
CA CYS A 90 9.90 -1.58 -13.15
C CYS A 90 8.38 -1.40 -13.09
N ALA A 91 7.91 -0.52 -12.20
CA ALA A 91 6.54 -0.04 -12.19
C ALA A 91 6.51 1.46 -11.87
N GLY A 92 5.99 2.26 -12.82
CA GLY A 92 6.04 3.72 -12.73
C GLY A 92 7.48 4.21 -12.72
N ASN A 93 7.85 5.01 -11.72
CA ASN A 93 9.17 5.58 -11.55
C ASN A 93 10.07 4.77 -10.59
N ILE A 94 9.75 3.50 -10.32
CA ILE A 94 10.50 2.65 -9.40
C ILE A 94 10.88 1.36 -10.12
N CYS A 95 12.16 0.97 -10.01
CA CYS A 95 12.65 -0.32 -10.48
C CYS A 95 13.34 -1.09 -9.35
N LEU A 96 13.19 -2.41 -9.37
CA LEU A 96 13.81 -3.35 -8.44
C LEU A 96 14.71 -4.30 -9.22
N PHE A 97 16.01 -4.26 -8.94
CA PHE A 97 16.96 -5.28 -9.37
C PHE A 97 17.17 -6.32 -8.26
N VAL A 98 17.19 -7.59 -8.64
CA VAL A 98 17.33 -8.74 -7.72
C VAL A 98 18.39 -9.70 -8.25
N GLU A 99 19.36 -10.01 -7.40
CA GLU A 99 20.39 -11.01 -7.60
C GLU A 99 20.21 -12.17 -6.59
N PRO A 100 20.11 -13.43 -7.03
CA PRO A 100 19.95 -14.58 -6.14
C PRO A 100 21.15 -14.75 -5.20
N SER A 101 20.90 -15.21 -3.97
CA SER A 101 21.90 -15.31 -2.90
C SER A 101 23.08 -16.27 -3.18
N PHE A 102 23.03 -17.07 -4.24
CA PHE A 102 24.00 -18.13 -4.55
C PHE A 102 24.62 -18.02 -5.95
N THR A 103 24.61 -16.84 -6.57
CA THR A 103 25.23 -16.67 -7.89
C THR A 103 26.76 -16.68 -7.79
N GLN A 104 27.38 -17.67 -8.41
CA GLN A 104 28.85 -17.73 -8.59
C GLN A 104 29.38 -16.67 -9.57
N ARG A 105 28.48 -15.99 -10.31
CA ARG A 105 28.91 -14.96 -11.26
C ARG A 105 29.44 -13.76 -10.50
N SER A 106 30.72 -13.46 -10.69
CA SER A 106 31.26 -12.15 -10.36
C SER A 106 30.73 -11.13 -11.36
N THR A 107 29.53 -10.59 -11.09
CA THR A 107 29.14 -9.32 -11.69
C THR A 107 30.22 -8.28 -11.42
N GLY A 108 30.55 -7.50 -12.44
CA GLY A 108 31.53 -6.43 -12.39
C GLY A 108 31.16 -5.39 -11.33
N PRO A 109 32.15 -4.68 -10.77
CA PRO A 109 31.91 -3.78 -9.65
C PRO A 109 31.10 -2.53 -10.02
N TYR A 110 30.99 -2.20 -11.32
CA TYR A 110 30.34 -0.99 -11.80
C TYR A 110 29.10 -1.30 -12.62
N TYR A 111 28.05 -0.51 -12.41
CA TYR A 111 26.78 -0.62 -13.09
C TYR A 111 26.42 0.70 -13.77
N LYS A 112 25.74 0.61 -14.91
CA LYS A 112 25.22 1.74 -15.68
C LYS A 112 23.73 1.53 -15.90
N LEU A 113 22.95 2.57 -15.67
CA LEU A 113 21.51 2.57 -15.90
C LEU A 113 21.22 3.36 -17.17
N LEU A 114 20.48 2.76 -18.09
CA LEU A 114 19.94 3.43 -19.27
C LEU A 114 18.43 3.44 -19.11
N ALA A 115 17.78 4.58 -19.26
CA ALA A 115 16.33 4.67 -19.20
C ALA A 115 15.77 5.38 -20.43
N GLN A 116 14.79 4.74 -21.05
CA GLN A 116 14.03 5.32 -22.15
C GLN A 116 12.81 6.04 -21.57
N PHE A 117 12.71 7.32 -21.90
CA PHE A 117 11.54 8.14 -21.66
C PHE A 117 10.89 8.46 -23.01
N SER A 118 9.68 9.03 -22.98
CA SER A 118 8.94 9.38 -24.20
C SER A 118 9.64 10.39 -25.11
N ASP A 119 10.60 11.15 -24.58
CA ASP A 119 11.35 12.16 -25.33
C ASP A 119 12.73 11.70 -25.78
N ARG A 120 13.46 10.93 -24.96
CA ARG A 120 14.82 10.47 -25.25
C ARG A 120 15.27 9.35 -24.31
N VAL A 121 16.37 8.71 -24.68
CA VAL A 121 17.14 7.85 -23.78
C VAL A 121 18.09 8.71 -22.96
N ARG A 122 18.12 8.48 -21.64
CA ARG A 122 19.09 9.07 -20.72
C ARG A 122 19.95 7.96 -20.12
N ILE A 123 21.23 8.25 -19.96
CA ILE A 123 22.22 7.26 -19.58
C ILE A 123 22.97 7.77 -18.35
N SER A 124 23.17 6.92 -17.34
CA SER A 124 23.96 7.26 -16.16
C SER A 124 25.46 7.14 -16.41
N LYS A 125 26.26 7.76 -15.54
CA LYS A 125 27.67 7.34 -15.36
C LYS A 125 27.71 5.94 -14.73
N ALA A 126 28.83 5.24 -14.89
CA ALA A 126 29.02 3.96 -14.20
C ALA A 126 29.21 4.22 -12.69
N VAL A 127 28.48 3.49 -11.86
CA VAL A 127 28.51 3.63 -10.40
C VAL A 127 28.89 2.31 -9.78
N ALA A 128 29.80 2.34 -8.81
CA ALA A 128 30.13 1.16 -8.03
C ALA A 128 28.96 0.82 -7.10
N LEU A 129 28.37 -0.36 -7.25
CA LEU A 129 27.28 -0.83 -6.38
C LEU A 129 27.70 -2.12 -5.68
N ASN A 130 27.69 -2.10 -4.35
CA ASN A 130 27.93 -3.30 -3.56
C ASN A 130 26.57 -3.94 -3.19
N ILE A 131 25.97 -4.64 -4.15
CA ILE A 131 24.62 -5.23 -4.01
C ILE A 131 24.68 -6.54 -3.19
N LYS A 132 25.85 -7.17 -3.10
CA LYS A 132 26.02 -8.54 -2.55
C LYS A 132 25.77 -8.67 -1.05
N SER A 133 25.83 -7.58 -0.28
CA SER A 133 25.60 -7.66 1.16
C SER A 133 24.13 -7.47 1.51
N ALA A 134 23.47 -8.57 1.87
CA ALA A 134 22.14 -8.56 2.49
C ALA A 134 22.12 -7.90 3.89
N LEU A 135 23.26 -7.41 4.39
CA LEU A 135 23.40 -6.59 5.60
C LEU A 135 23.76 -5.13 5.29
N ALA A 136 23.90 -4.75 4.01
CA ALA A 136 24.16 -3.37 3.64
C ALA A 136 23.01 -2.45 4.11
N GLY A 137 23.33 -1.28 4.64
CA GLY A 137 22.35 -0.32 5.14
C GLY A 137 21.37 0.16 4.04
N TYR A 138 20.30 0.84 4.47
CA TYR A 138 19.25 1.36 3.58
C TYR A 138 19.79 2.12 2.36
N SER A 139 20.70 3.07 2.57
CA SER A 139 21.28 3.91 1.51
C SER A 139 22.07 3.14 0.45
N ALA A 140 22.54 1.93 0.75
CA ALA A 140 23.24 1.08 -0.21
C ALA A 140 22.27 0.30 -1.12
N ARG A 141 21.01 0.12 -0.70
CA ARG A 141 19.99 -0.61 -1.45
C ARG A 141 18.95 0.29 -2.10
N TYR A 142 18.76 1.50 -1.58
CA TYR A 142 17.81 2.46 -2.11
C TYR A 142 18.58 3.57 -2.79
N LEU A 143 18.49 3.60 -4.13
CA LEU A 143 19.19 4.54 -4.98
C LEU A 143 18.18 5.50 -5.59
N ARG A 144 18.45 6.78 -5.48
CA ARG A 144 17.72 7.82 -6.18
C ARG A 144 18.37 8.08 -7.53
N VAL A 145 17.56 8.08 -8.57
CA VAL A 145 17.97 8.36 -9.95
C VAL A 145 17.43 9.72 -10.32
N ASN A 146 18.26 10.75 -10.19
CA ASN A 146 17.90 12.10 -10.60
C ASN A 146 17.94 12.16 -12.14
N VAL A 147 16.76 12.36 -12.73
CA VAL A 147 16.58 12.49 -14.17
C VAL A 147 16.89 13.94 -14.54
N ARG A 148 17.94 14.15 -15.32
CA ARG A 148 18.36 15.48 -15.80
C ARG A 148 18.00 15.62 -17.27
N ALA A 149 18.21 16.81 -17.83
CA ALA A 149 17.92 17.07 -19.24
C ALA A 149 18.66 16.13 -20.21
N VAL A 150 19.89 15.73 -19.87
CA VAL A 150 20.79 14.96 -20.77
C VAL A 150 21.22 13.59 -20.21
N ASP A 151 21.24 13.42 -18.90
CA ASP A 151 21.80 12.23 -18.25
C ASP A 151 20.98 11.78 -17.03
N LEU A 152 21.42 10.67 -16.42
CA LEU A 152 20.91 10.17 -15.15
C LEU A 152 22.02 10.27 -14.10
N ALA A 153 21.70 10.80 -12.92
CA ALA A 153 22.60 10.76 -11.77
C ALA A 153 22.05 9.80 -10.72
N ILE A 154 22.75 8.68 -10.51
CA ILE A 154 22.43 7.71 -9.46
C ILE A 154 23.15 8.15 -8.19
N VAL A 155 22.40 8.40 -7.13
CA VAL A 155 22.91 8.77 -5.81
C VAL A 155 22.28 7.89 -4.73
N PRO A 156 23.01 7.54 -3.66
CA PRO A 156 22.42 6.88 -2.50
C PRO A 156 21.23 7.69 -1.96
N ASP A 157 20.14 7.01 -1.61
CA ASP A 157 19.03 7.68 -0.95
C ASP A 157 19.39 7.91 0.53
N THR A 158 19.67 9.18 0.85
CA THR A 158 19.93 9.64 2.21
C THR A 158 18.69 10.23 2.87
N THR A 159 17.52 10.16 2.23
CA THR A 159 16.30 10.59 2.92
C THR A 159 16.02 9.70 4.12
N PRO A 160 15.58 10.28 5.25
CA PRO A 160 15.13 9.47 6.37
C PRO A 160 14.04 8.52 5.88
N MET A 161 14.08 7.28 6.39
CA MET A 161 13.03 6.31 6.10
C MET A 161 11.69 6.96 6.42
N LYS A 162 10.78 6.97 5.44
CA LYS A 162 9.43 7.46 5.67
C LYS A 162 8.78 6.66 6.80
N PRO A 163 8.00 7.32 7.68
CA PRO A 163 7.32 6.61 8.74
C PRO A 163 6.47 5.49 8.16
N SER A 164 6.43 4.36 8.85
CA SER A 164 5.63 3.23 8.40
C SER A 164 4.15 3.62 8.33
N ARG A 165 3.36 2.96 7.47
CA ARG A 165 1.90 3.23 7.39
C ARG A 165 1.24 3.11 8.76
N TRP A 166 1.71 2.19 9.61
CA TRP A 166 1.23 1.99 10.97
C TRP A 166 1.50 3.19 11.90
N GLU A 167 2.66 3.83 11.78
CA GLU A 167 3.01 5.02 12.56
C GLU A 167 2.13 6.23 12.21
N VAL A 168 1.75 6.36 10.94
CA VAL A 168 0.90 7.48 10.47
C VAL A 168 -0.58 7.16 10.62
N PHE A 169 -0.96 5.87 10.66
CA PHE A 169 -2.36 5.40 10.67
C PHE A 169 -3.19 6.08 11.75
N GLY A 170 -2.71 6.12 13.00
CA GLY A 170 -3.47 6.70 14.11
C GLY A 170 -3.69 8.21 13.97
N LYS A 171 -2.67 8.94 13.48
CA LYS A 171 -2.76 10.38 13.23
C LYS A 171 -3.74 10.68 12.09
N ALA A 172 -3.64 9.92 11.00
CA ALA A 172 -4.54 10.06 9.87
C ALA A 172 -5.98 9.71 10.23
N LEU A 173 -6.21 8.60 10.95
CA LEU A 173 -7.53 8.20 11.42
C LEU A 173 -8.16 9.28 12.29
N ALA A 174 -7.41 9.82 13.25
CA ALA A 174 -7.90 10.88 14.12
C ALA A 174 -8.26 12.15 13.32
N LEU A 175 -7.41 12.57 12.39
CA LEU A 175 -7.67 13.73 11.53
C LEU A 175 -8.92 13.53 10.66
N THR A 176 -9.01 12.40 9.97
CA THR A 176 -10.17 12.02 9.15
C THR A 176 -11.43 12.00 10.03
N GLN A 177 -11.41 11.28 11.15
CA GLN A 177 -12.57 11.14 12.01
C GLN A 177 -13.08 12.47 12.57
N ILE A 178 -12.19 13.35 13.02
CA ILE A 178 -12.55 14.66 13.57
C ILE A 178 -13.12 15.55 12.46
N SER A 179 -12.42 15.65 11.33
CA SER A 179 -12.84 16.53 10.23
C SER A 179 -14.20 16.15 9.66
N GLU A 180 -14.44 14.85 9.45
CA GLU A 180 -15.70 14.36 8.87
C GLU A 180 -16.86 14.53 9.83
N LEU A 181 -16.67 14.30 11.14
CA LEU A 181 -17.72 14.54 12.13
C LEU A 181 -18.07 16.02 12.28
N VAL A 182 -17.09 16.92 12.14
CA VAL A 182 -17.36 18.36 12.13
C VAL A 182 -18.20 18.73 10.92
N VAL A 183 -17.83 18.26 9.72
CA VAL A 183 -18.59 18.50 8.48
C VAL A 183 -19.99 17.92 8.60
N ALA A 184 -20.13 16.67 9.06
CA ALA A 184 -21.43 16.03 9.28
C ALA A 184 -22.30 16.78 10.27
N ALA A 185 -21.74 17.24 11.39
CA ALA A 185 -22.51 17.98 12.39
C ALA A 185 -23.04 19.30 11.84
N LEU A 186 -22.22 20.03 11.07
CA LEU A 186 -22.63 21.26 10.40
C LEU A 186 -23.72 21.00 9.35
N TRP A 187 -23.55 19.96 8.53
CA TRP A 187 -24.49 19.58 7.47
C TRP A 187 -25.85 19.15 8.03
N LEU A 188 -25.86 18.25 9.02
CA LEU A 188 -27.09 17.75 9.65
C LEU A 188 -27.82 18.87 10.42
N ARG A 189 -27.07 19.78 11.04
CA ARG A 189 -27.65 20.98 11.67
C ARG A 189 -28.29 21.91 10.64
N TRP A 190 -27.68 22.07 9.46
CA TRP A 190 -28.27 22.83 8.36
C TRP A 190 -29.57 22.19 7.85
N LEU A 191 -29.65 20.87 7.82
CA LEU A 191 -30.89 20.11 7.56
C LEU A 191 -31.91 20.15 8.72
N LYS A 192 -31.66 20.94 9.78
CA LYS A 192 -32.53 21.12 10.95
C LYS A 192 -32.85 19.82 11.71
N PHE A 193 -31.88 18.89 11.79
CA PHE A 193 -32.03 17.70 12.62
C PHE A 193 -32.25 18.07 14.09
N GLU A 194 -33.20 17.39 14.75
CA GLU A 194 -33.38 17.50 16.20
C GLU A 194 -32.14 16.96 16.94
N LYS A 195 -31.93 17.41 18.18
CA LYS A 195 -30.70 17.09 18.95
C LYS A 195 -30.48 15.59 19.16
N GLN A 196 -31.54 14.84 19.44
CA GLN A 196 -31.46 13.39 19.70
C GLN A 196 -31.10 12.58 18.43
N PRO A 197 -31.79 12.73 17.28
CA PRO A 197 -31.41 12.03 16.05
C PRO A 197 -30.05 12.50 15.52
N LEU A 198 -29.65 13.75 15.76
CA LEU A 198 -28.32 14.25 15.39
C LEU A 198 -27.20 13.42 16.04
N GLY A 199 -27.27 13.20 17.36
CA GLY A 199 -26.25 12.41 18.07
C GLY A 199 -26.17 10.97 17.57
N GLN A 200 -27.30 10.35 17.27
CA GLN A 200 -27.35 8.99 16.72
C GLN A 200 -26.74 8.92 15.31
N ALA A 201 -27.07 9.89 14.45
CA ALA A 201 -26.52 9.98 13.10
C ALA A 201 -25.00 10.20 13.13
N LEU A 202 -24.49 11.06 14.01
CA LEU A 202 -23.04 11.29 14.14
C LEU A 202 -22.29 10.04 14.63
N VAL A 203 -22.85 9.29 15.58
CA VAL A 203 -22.25 8.02 16.01
C VAL A 203 -22.28 6.98 14.89
N ALA A 204 -23.36 6.93 14.12
CA ALA A 204 -23.45 6.05 12.95
C ALA A 204 -22.40 6.41 11.89
N ILE A 205 -22.23 7.70 11.57
CA ILE A 205 -21.20 8.20 10.66
C ILE A 205 -19.80 7.85 11.17
N ALA A 206 -19.51 8.11 12.45
CA ALA A 206 -18.23 7.74 13.04
C ALA A 206 -17.90 6.25 12.87
N PHE A 207 -18.91 5.41 13.09
CA PHE A 207 -18.73 3.97 12.94
C PHE A 207 -18.55 3.53 11.48
N VAL A 208 -19.27 4.16 10.55
CA VAL A 208 -19.12 3.93 9.11
C VAL A 208 -17.70 4.29 8.65
N ASN A 209 -17.19 5.45 9.05
CA ASN A 209 -15.85 5.92 8.69
C ASN A 209 -14.77 5.00 9.30
N LEU A 210 -14.96 4.55 10.55
CA LEU A 210 -14.06 3.58 11.18
C LEU A 210 -14.03 2.23 10.44
N LEU A 211 -15.15 1.83 9.83
CA LEU A 211 -15.26 0.60 9.06
C LEU A 211 -14.60 0.70 7.69
N THR A 212 -14.73 1.84 7.00
CA THR A 212 -14.20 2.09 5.66
C THR A 212 -12.72 2.49 5.66
N PHE A 213 -12.26 3.17 6.71
CA PHE A 213 -10.90 3.69 6.78
C PHE A 213 -9.81 2.61 6.60
N PRO A 214 -9.88 1.42 7.24
CA PRO A 214 -8.93 0.34 6.99
C PRO A 214 -8.91 -0.15 5.53
N VAL A 215 -10.05 -0.09 4.83
CA VAL A 215 -10.11 -0.48 3.41
C VAL A 215 -9.30 0.51 2.57
N VAL A 216 -9.52 1.81 2.78
CA VAL A 216 -8.77 2.88 2.08
C VAL A 216 -7.28 2.82 2.40
N TRP A 217 -6.91 2.53 3.66
CA TRP A 217 -5.51 2.56 4.11
C TRP A 217 -4.71 1.27 3.88
N PHE A 218 -5.36 0.11 3.86
CA PHE A 218 -4.68 -1.17 3.72
C PHE A 218 -5.04 -1.92 2.45
N PHE A 219 -6.32 -1.98 2.07
CA PHE A 219 -6.73 -2.73 0.88
C PHE A 219 -6.24 -2.07 -0.41
N PHE A 220 -6.64 -0.83 -0.70
CA PHE A 220 -6.24 -0.17 -1.96
C PHE A 220 -4.72 -0.05 -2.12
N PRO A 221 -3.96 0.34 -1.07
CA PRO A 221 -2.51 0.41 -1.19
C PRO A 221 -1.83 -0.96 -1.33
N SER A 222 -2.48 -2.06 -0.91
CA SER A 222 -1.96 -3.42 -1.13
C SER A 222 -2.05 -3.86 -2.60
N LEU A 223 -2.95 -3.26 -3.39
CA LEU A 223 -3.09 -3.54 -4.82
C LEU A 223 -1.96 -2.92 -5.65
N GLN A 224 -1.19 -1.99 -5.07
CA GLN A 224 -0.13 -1.29 -5.79
C GLN A 224 1.01 -2.24 -6.21
N PRO A 225 1.85 -1.82 -7.18
CA PRO A 225 3.08 -2.51 -7.49
C PRO A 225 3.98 -2.65 -6.27
N PHE A 226 4.82 -3.68 -6.26
CA PHE A 226 5.81 -3.91 -5.21
C PHE A 226 5.19 -4.07 -3.81
N GLN A 227 3.97 -4.60 -3.73
CA GLN A 227 3.35 -5.00 -2.47
C GLN A 227 3.50 -6.49 -2.28
N TYR A 228 3.92 -6.91 -1.10
CA TYR A 228 4.01 -8.32 -0.72
C TYR A 228 2.64 -9.01 -0.84
N THR A 229 2.66 -10.29 -1.18
CA THR A 229 1.46 -11.14 -1.23
C THR A 229 0.76 -11.15 0.13
N THR A 230 1.52 -11.13 1.22
CA THR A 230 0.98 -10.99 2.59
C THR A 230 0.10 -9.75 2.76
N SER A 231 0.54 -8.60 2.26
CA SER A 231 -0.19 -7.33 2.35
C SER A 231 -1.48 -7.38 1.51
N ARG A 232 -1.45 -8.06 0.35
CA ARG A 232 -2.63 -8.24 -0.50
C ARG A 232 -3.67 -9.11 0.16
N VAL A 233 -3.26 -10.26 0.71
CA VAL A 233 -4.15 -11.16 1.45
C VAL A 233 -4.78 -10.42 2.62
N PHE A 234 -3.97 -9.69 3.38
CA PHE A 234 -4.45 -8.87 4.50
C PHE A 234 -5.46 -7.80 4.05
N GLY A 235 -5.16 -7.07 2.96
CA GLY A 235 -6.07 -6.10 2.36
C GLY A 235 -7.41 -6.71 1.92
N MET A 236 -7.38 -7.86 1.24
CA MET A 236 -8.59 -8.58 0.81
C MET A 236 -9.47 -9.00 1.99
N ILE A 237 -8.86 -9.47 3.08
CA ILE A 237 -9.57 -9.83 4.31
C ILE A 237 -10.25 -8.59 4.92
N ILE A 238 -9.54 -7.46 5.00
CA ILE A 238 -10.10 -6.19 5.48
C ILE A 238 -11.33 -5.77 4.66
N LEU A 239 -11.23 -5.81 3.32
CA LEU A 239 -12.36 -5.49 2.44
C LEU A 239 -13.54 -6.44 2.68
N GLY A 240 -13.29 -7.75 2.79
CA GLY A 240 -14.33 -8.74 3.03
C GLY A 240 -15.08 -8.48 4.34
N ILE A 241 -14.36 -8.09 5.39
CA ILE A 241 -14.93 -7.78 6.70
C ILE A 241 -15.74 -6.49 6.65
N ALA A 242 -15.18 -5.42 6.09
CA ALA A 242 -15.90 -4.17 5.93
C ALA A 242 -17.21 -4.39 5.14
N SER A 243 -17.16 -5.18 4.07
CA SER A 243 -18.33 -5.52 3.25
C SER A 243 -19.37 -6.34 4.03
N LEU A 244 -18.93 -7.36 4.77
CA LEU A 244 -19.82 -8.21 5.58
C LEU A 244 -20.50 -7.40 6.68
N PHE A 245 -19.74 -6.60 7.44
CA PHE A 245 -20.30 -5.75 8.48
C PHE A 245 -21.21 -4.67 7.91
N GLY A 246 -20.84 -4.06 6.79
CA GLY A 246 -21.67 -3.10 6.06
C GLY A 246 -23.01 -3.71 5.65
N ALA A 247 -22.99 -4.90 5.06
CA ALA A 247 -24.22 -5.63 4.69
C ALA A 247 -25.08 -5.97 5.93
N LEU A 248 -24.47 -6.46 7.01
CA LEU A 248 -25.17 -6.76 8.26
C LEU A 248 -25.81 -5.53 8.89
N LEU A 249 -25.15 -4.37 8.79
CA LEU A 249 -25.69 -3.08 9.23
C LEU A 249 -26.86 -2.62 8.34
N ALA A 250 -26.71 -2.73 7.02
CA ALA A 250 -27.72 -2.29 6.05
C ALA A 250 -29.04 -3.06 6.16
N THR A 251 -29.03 -4.30 6.66
CA THR A 251 -30.25 -5.10 6.90
C THR A 251 -31.03 -4.69 8.14
N ARG A 252 -30.52 -3.77 8.98
CA ARG A 252 -31.19 -3.36 10.22
C ARG A 252 -32.19 -2.22 9.95
N PRO A 253 -33.50 -2.42 10.18
CA PRO A 253 -34.52 -1.43 9.83
C PRO A 253 -34.52 -0.20 10.76
N ILE A 254 -34.11 -0.39 12.03
CA ILE A 254 -34.02 0.67 13.03
C ILE A 254 -32.70 0.52 13.77
N VAL A 255 -31.87 1.55 13.66
CA VAL A 255 -30.52 1.56 14.23
C VAL A 255 -30.56 2.43 15.47
N THR A 256 -30.75 1.78 16.63
CA THR A 256 -30.65 2.46 17.93
C THR A 256 -29.18 2.57 18.35
N LEU A 257 -28.87 3.50 19.26
CA LEU A 257 -27.53 3.58 19.86
C LEU A 257 -27.12 2.25 20.54
N LYS A 258 -28.09 1.53 21.13
CA LYS A 258 -27.87 0.20 21.70
C LYS A 258 -27.48 -0.82 20.63
N THR A 259 -28.12 -0.75 19.46
CA THR A 259 -27.78 -1.59 18.30
C THR A 259 -26.36 -1.29 17.81
N LEU A 260 -26.02 -0.01 17.57
CA LEU A 260 -24.69 0.41 17.13
C LEU A 260 -23.61 -0.02 18.12
N ARG A 261 -23.83 0.21 19.43
CA ARG A 261 -22.92 -0.23 20.48
C ARG A 261 -22.68 -1.74 20.44
N ASN A 262 -23.73 -2.53 20.30
CA ASN A 262 -23.59 -3.99 20.25
C ASN A 262 -22.84 -4.45 18.98
N VAL A 263 -23.11 -3.82 17.83
CA VAL A 263 -22.38 -4.11 16.59
C VAL A 263 -20.92 -3.71 16.71
N PHE A 264 -20.63 -2.53 17.27
CA PHE A 264 -19.28 -2.05 17.51
C PHE A 264 -18.50 -2.98 18.45
N ILE A 265 -19.11 -3.42 19.56
CA ILE A 265 -18.49 -4.42 20.45
C ILE A 265 -18.23 -5.72 19.70
N GLY A 266 -19.20 -6.21 18.92
CA GLY A 266 -19.02 -7.40 18.09
C GLY A 266 -17.87 -7.26 17.09
N TRP A 267 -17.77 -6.10 16.44
CA TRP A 267 -16.68 -5.76 15.52
C TRP A 267 -15.33 -5.73 16.25
N LEU A 268 -15.24 -5.02 17.37
CA LEU A 268 -14.01 -4.90 18.18
C LEU A 268 -13.53 -6.26 18.68
N VAL A 269 -14.44 -7.15 19.09
CA VAL A 269 -14.13 -8.52 19.51
C VAL A 269 -13.74 -9.40 18.32
N SER A 270 -14.33 -9.18 17.14
CA SER A 270 -14.01 -9.94 15.93
C SER A 270 -12.66 -9.58 15.32
N LEU A 271 -12.21 -8.33 15.50
CA LEU A 271 -10.98 -7.79 14.93
C LEU A 271 -9.72 -8.59 15.32
N PRO A 272 -9.44 -8.92 16.59
CA PRO A 272 -8.27 -9.74 16.92
C PRO A 272 -8.33 -11.14 16.29
N ILE A 273 -9.51 -11.76 16.23
CA ILE A 273 -9.70 -13.09 15.62
C ILE A 273 -9.32 -13.04 14.14
N VAL A 274 -9.84 -12.03 13.45
CA VAL A 274 -9.53 -11.74 12.06
C VAL A 274 -8.03 -11.51 11.86
N LEU A 275 -7.42 -10.67 12.70
CA LEU A 275 -6.01 -10.33 12.56
C LEU A 275 -5.13 -11.57 12.73
N VAL A 276 -5.48 -12.45 13.68
CA VAL A 276 -4.80 -13.73 13.88
C VAL A 276 -4.97 -14.61 12.63
N ILE A 277 -6.20 -14.81 12.14
CA ILE A 277 -6.44 -15.60 10.92
C ILE A 277 -5.70 -14.99 9.72
N GLY A 278 -5.75 -13.68 9.55
CA GLY A 278 -5.10 -12.95 8.46
C GLY A 278 -3.58 -13.04 8.55
N PHE A 279 -3.00 -13.02 9.74
CA PHE A 279 -1.58 -13.26 9.96
C PHE A 279 -1.18 -14.68 9.54
N PHE A 280 -1.99 -15.69 9.88
CA PHE A 280 -1.72 -17.06 9.43
C PHE A 280 -1.82 -17.22 7.92
N LEU A 281 -2.87 -16.66 7.31
CA LEU A 281 -3.00 -16.66 5.85
C LEU A 281 -1.82 -15.91 5.21
N ALA A 282 -1.41 -14.78 5.77
CA ALA A 282 -0.23 -14.06 5.31
C ALA A 282 1.04 -14.91 5.40
N ILE A 283 1.26 -15.64 6.49
CA ILE A 283 2.39 -16.59 6.56
C ILE A 283 2.24 -17.66 5.49
N VAL A 284 1.09 -18.33 5.39
CA VAL A 284 0.88 -19.44 4.45
C VAL A 284 1.10 -19.01 3.00
N PHE A 285 0.60 -17.84 2.60
CA PHE A 285 0.72 -17.34 1.23
C PHE A 285 2.00 -16.56 0.94
N GLY A 286 2.65 -15.99 1.96
CA GLY A 286 3.87 -15.20 1.81
C GLY A 286 5.15 -15.93 2.25
N TYR A 287 5.06 -17.16 2.76
CA TYR A 287 6.23 -17.90 3.17
C TYR A 287 7.17 -18.14 1.98
N GLY A 288 8.44 -17.75 2.15
CA GLY A 288 9.45 -17.81 1.10
C GLY A 288 9.44 -16.62 0.13
N GLU A 289 8.45 -15.73 0.21
CA GLU A 289 8.44 -14.47 -0.55
C GLU A 289 9.39 -13.47 0.13
N SER A 290 10.64 -13.41 -0.36
CA SER A 290 11.63 -12.45 0.15
C SER A 290 11.47 -11.05 -0.45
N LEU A 291 10.84 -10.94 -1.62
CA LEU A 291 10.74 -9.70 -2.38
C LEU A 291 9.37 -9.56 -3.04
N PRO A 292 8.84 -8.33 -3.13
CA PRO A 292 7.51 -8.14 -3.66
C PRO A 292 7.45 -8.29 -5.20
N PRO A 293 6.32 -8.74 -5.75
CA PRO A 293 6.08 -8.78 -7.19
C PRO A 293 5.89 -7.38 -7.77
N VAL A 294 6.28 -7.19 -9.03
CA VAL A 294 6.07 -5.92 -9.76
C VAL A 294 4.62 -5.70 -10.16
N ASN A 295 3.87 -6.78 -10.42
CA ASN A 295 2.49 -6.72 -10.86
C ASN A 295 1.66 -5.94 -9.85
N GLY A 296 0.82 -4.99 -10.29
CA GLY A 296 -0.05 -4.23 -9.42
C GLY A 296 -0.81 -3.14 -10.17
N VAL A 297 -1.70 -2.47 -9.48
CA VAL A 297 -2.52 -1.38 -10.01
C VAL A 297 -1.88 -0.05 -9.64
N SER A 298 -1.64 0.81 -10.63
CA SER A 298 -1.00 2.11 -10.42
C SER A 298 -1.69 2.96 -9.33
N SER A 299 -0.91 3.79 -8.63
CA SER A 299 -1.45 4.78 -7.68
C SER A 299 -2.45 5.72 -8.33
N LEU A 300 -2.27 6.01 -9.63
CA LEU A 300 -3.19 6.82 -10.43
C LEU A 300 -4.60 6.24 -10.53
N ILE A 301 -4.75 4.92 -10.37
CA ILE A 301 -6.05 4.23 -10.39
C ILE A 301 -6.50 3.92 -8.96
N THR A 302 -5.60 3.39 -8.13
CA THR A 302 -5.95 2.95 -6.77
C THR A 302 -6.40 4.11 -5.88
N LEU A 303 -5.79 5.30 -5.99
CA LEU A 303 -6.17 6.46 -5.19
C LEU A 303 -7.59 6.96 -5.55
N PRO A 304 -7.91 7.32 -6.81
CA PRO A 304 -9.29 7.71 -7.15
C PRO A 304 -10.31 6.60 -6.87
N ALA A 305 -9.97 5.33 -7.12
CA ALA A 305 -10.86 4.22 -6.82
C ALA A 305 -11.15 4.11 -5.32
N SER A 306 -10.18 4.41 -4.45
CA SER A 306 -10.38 4.40 -3.00
C SER A 306 -11.31 5.52 -2.53
N GLU A 307 -11.21 6.71 -3.13
CA GLU A 307 -12.11 7.83 -2.84
C GLU A 307 -13.55 7.54 -3.31
N VAL A 308 -13.69 7.00 -4.53
CA VAL A 308 -15.01 6.59 -5.06
C VAL A 308 -15.62 5.50 -4.17
N PHE A 309 -14.82 4.53 -3.73
CA PHE A 309 -15.27 3.50 -2.79
C PHE A 309 -15.75 4.11 -1.48
N ALA A 310 -14.96 4.99 -0.85
CA ALA A 310 -15.33 5.64 0.40
C ALA A 310 -16.65 6.41 0.24
N VAL A 311 -16.76 7.28 -0.77
CA VAL A 311 -17.96 8.09 -0.99
C VAL A 311 -19.21 7.23 -1.21
N VAL A 312 -19.13 6.22 -2.08
CA VAL A 312 -20.27 5.35 -2.44
C VAL A 312 -20.66 4.45 -1.26
N PHE A 313 -19.69 3.78 -0.66
CA PHE A 313 -19.95 2.81 0.41
C PHE A 313 -20.45 3.50 1.68
N GLU A 314 -19.82 4.62 2.07
CA GLU A 314 -20.23 5.40 3.23
C GLU A 314 -21.60 6.06 2.98
N GLY A 315 -21.81 6.66 1.80
CA GLY A 315 -23.09 7.27 1.44
C GLY A 315 -24.25 6.28 1.48
N TRP A 316 -24.01 5.06 0.98
CA TRP A 316 -24.97 3.96 1.06
C TRP A 316 -25.26 3.55 2.51
N LEU A 317 -24.23 3.35 3.34
CA LEU A 317 -24.45 2.97 4.75
C LEU A 317 -25.11 4.09 5.56
N ILE A 318 -24.71 5.34 5.38
CA ILE A 318 -25.33 6.49 6.05
C ILE A 318 -26.82 6.57 5.71
N TYR A 319 -27.18 6.37 4.44
CA TYR A 319 -28.56 6.27 4.00
C TYR A 319 -29.29 5.12 4.68
N CYS A 320 -28.74 3.90 4.66
CA CYS A 320 -29.37 2.73 5.28
C CYS A 320 -29.60 2.93 6.78
N LEU A 321 -28.64 3.52 7.49
CA LEU A 321 -28.71 3.73 8.94
C LEU A 321 -29.63 4.90 9.34
N ASN A 322 -29.92 5.82 8.41
CA ASN A 322 -30.72 7.03 8.66
C ASN A 322 -31.89 7.20 7.68
N LYS A 323 -32.37 6.11 7.08
CA LYS A 323 -33.39 6.10 6.01
C LYS A 323 -34.66 6.92 6.30
N PRO A 324 -35.18 7.00 7.55
CA PRO A 324 -36.35 7.83 7.85
C PRO A 324 -36.08 9.34 7.75
N SER A 325 -34.82 9.78 7.85
CA SER A 325 -34.47 11.18 8.04
C SER A 325 -33.60 11.76 6.93
N ILE A 326 -32.86 10.93 6.20
CA ILE A 326 -31.93 11.37 5.15
C ILE A 326 -32.25 10.62 3.85
N SER A 327 -32.45 11.37 2.76
CA SER A 327 -32.60 10.77 1.42
C SER A 327 -31.26 10.23 0.90
N LEU A 328 -31.28 9.28 -0.03
CA LEU A 328 -30.04 8.71 -0.60
C LEU A 328 -29.15 9.79 -1.21
N GLN A 329 -29.74 10.78 -1.89
CA GLN A 329 -29.00 11.91 -2.47
C GLN A 329 -28.32 12.77 -1.40
N GLN A 330 -29.02 13.06 -0.30
CA GLN A 330 -28.46 13.82 0.82
C GLN A 330 -27.33 13.06 1.51
N ALA A 331 -27.48 11.74 1.70
CA ALA A 331 -26.44 10.90 2.29
C ALA A 331 -25.20 10.82 1.38
N GLY A 332 -25.39 10.68 0.07
CA GLY A 332 -24.30 10.70 -0.90
C GLY A 332 -23.56 12.05 -0.94
N LEU A 333 -24.29 13.17 -0.93
CA LEU A 333 -23.69 14.50 -0.93
C LEU A 333 -22.96 14.80 0.39
N LEU A 334 -23.51 14.36 1.52
CA LEU A 334 -22.85 14.42 2.82
C LEU A 334 -21.53 13.62 2.79
N SER A 335 -21.57 12.37 2.33
CA SER A 335 -20.40 11.51 2.18
C SER A 335 -19.31 12.13 1.29
N LEU A 336 -19.70 12.65 0.13
CA LEU A 336 -18.79 13.36 -0.77
C LEU A 336 -18.14 14.57 -0.10
N THR A 337 -18.93 15.39 0.60
CA THR A 337 -18.42 16.60 1.24
C THR A 337 -17.46 16.27 2.38
N MET A 338 -17.75 15.25 3.18
CA MET A 338 -16.87 14.74 4.23
C MET A 338 -15.52 14.29 3.67
N ASN A 339 -15.53 13.41 2.67
CA ASN A 339 -14.32 12.86 2.06
C ASN A 339 -13.49 13.93 1.35
N VAL A 340 -14.11 14.88 0.63
CA VAL A 340 -13.39 16.00 -0.01
C VAL A 340 -12.66 16.86 1.03
N VAL A 341 -13.34 17.20 2.14
CA VAL A 341 -12.74 18.02 3.20
C VAL A 341 -11.65 17.25 3.94
N SER A 342 -11.86 15.98 4.27
CA SER A 342 -10.87 15.17 4.99
C SER A 342 -9.65 14.87 4.12
N MET A 343 -9.83 14.62 2.83
CA MET A 343 -8.74 14.50 1.85
C MET A 343 -7.95 15.81 1.74
N ALA A 344 -8.63 16.96 1.60
CA ALA A 344 -7.97 18.26 1.51
C ALA A 344 -7.14 18.58 2.77
N LEU A 345 -7.71 18.34 3.96
CA LEU A 345 -7.00 18.51 5.22
C LEU A 345 -5.84 17.51 5.38
N GLY A 346 -6.03 16.25 4.96
CA GLY A 346 -4.99 15.23 4.95
C GLY A 346 -3.81 15.64 4.07
N LEU A 347 -4.08 16.11 2.85
CA LEU A 347 -3.06 16.60 1.93
C LEU A 347 -2.34 17.86 2.45
N TRP A 348 -3.02 18.69 3.24
CA TRP A 348 -2.41 19.89 3.80
C TRP A 348 -1.58 19.61 5.07
N LEU A 349 -2.10 18.78 5.98
CA LEU A 349 -1.53 18.60 7.32
C LEU A 349 -0.60 17.39 7.43
N LEU A 350 -0.83 16.30 6.69
CA LEU A 350 0.00 15.09 6.81
C LEU A 350 1.40 15.24 6.21
N PRO A 351 1.61 15.89 5.05
CA PRO A 351 2.97 16.12 4.54
C PRO A 351 3.82 16.94 5.52
N ALA A 352 3.22 17.93 6.19
CA ALA A 352 3.89 18.71 7.23
C ALA A 352 4.35 17.85 8.42
N THR A 353 3.70 16.70 8.66
CA THR A 353 4.08 15.74 9.69
C THR A 353 5.07 14.66 9.22
N GLN A 354 5.36 14.59 7.91
CA GLN A 354 6.30 13.63 7.30
C GLN A 354 7.64 14.26 6.89
N LEU A 355 7.81 15.56 7.11
CA LEU A 355 9.04 16.33 6.82
C LEU A 355 9.98 16.47 8.04
N PHE A 356 9.70 15.79 9.16
CA PHE A 356 10.52 15.82 10.38
C PHE A 356 10.98 14.42 10.79
#